data_AF-A0A2V8KID9-F1
#
_entry.id   AF-A0A2V8KID9-F1
#
_cell.length_a   1.000
_cell.length_b   1.000
_cell.length_c   1.000
_cell.angle_alpha   90.00
_cell.angle_beta   90.00
_cell.angle_gamma   90.00
#
_symmetry.space_group_name_H-M   'P 1'
#
loop_
_entity.id
_entity.type
_entity.pdbx_description
1 polymer ?
#
loop_
_entity_poly.entity_id
_entity_poly.type
_entity_poly.pdbx_seq_one_letter_code
_entity_poly.pdbx_strand_id
1 'polypeptide(L)'
;MRVFKEMPTEPISHPFFHIEVEHVSSSDEVYLVKILSIDGRRFTYELHAPLREDAVTYIKSLLDAVVFSDLIIEWTADGFEARESRGHLKKHS
;
A
#
# COMPACT_ATOMS: atom_id res chain seq x y z
N MET A 1 -12.77 23.77 7.29
CA MET A 1 -13.27 22.48 6.77
C MET A 1 -12.36 22.08 5.63
N ARG A 2 -11.42 21.14 5.84
CA ARG A 2 -10.50 20.72 4.77
C ARG A 2 -11.23 19.65 3.94
N VAL A 3 -11.57 20.01 2.71
CA VAL A 3 -12.14 19.10 1.72
C VAL A 3 -11.00 18.19 1.26
N PHE A 4 -11.05 16.91 1.63
CA PHE A 4 -10.19 15.91 1.03
C PHE A 4 -10.67 15.73 -0.40
N LYS A 5 -9.83 16.10 -1.37
CA LYS A 5 -10.09 15.84 -2.78
C LYS A 5 -10.01 14.33 -2.97
N GLU A 6 -11.16 13.67 -3.05
CA GLU A 6 -11.27 12.27 -3.50
C GLU A 6 -10.69 12.20 -4.92
N MET A 7 -9.43 11.82 -5.04
CA MET A 7 -8.86 11.42 -6.32
C MET A 7 -9.21 9.94 -6.50
N PRO A 8 -9.90 9.56 -7.59
CA PRO A 8 -10.27 8.17 -7.83
C PRO A 8 -9.00 7.41 -8.22
N THR A 9 -8.25 6.98 -7.21
CA THR A 9 -7.31 5.88 -7.36
C THR A 9 -8.18 4.64 -7.38
N GLU A 10 -8.15 3.88 -8.48
CA GLU A 10 -8.91 2.64 -8.57
C GLU A 10 -8.66 1.84 -7.29
N PRO A 11 -9.71 1.51 -6.51
CA PRO A 11 -9.53 0.86 -5.23
C PRO A 11 -8.86 -0.48 -5.51
N ILE A 12 -7.67 -0.68 -4.93
CA ILE A 12 -7.02 -1.98 -4.94
C ILE A 12 -8.02 -2.94 -4.29
N SER A 13 -8.62 -3.81 -5.10
CA SER A 13 -9.66 -4.73 -4.67
C SER A 13 -9.11 -6.15 -4.67
N HIS A 14 -9.43 -6.90 -3.61
CA HIS A 14 -9.00 -8.28 -3.44
C HIS A 14 -10.06 -9.08 -2.67
N PRO A 15 -10.35 -10.34 -3.07
CA PRO A 15 -11.44 -11.13 -2.46
C PRO A 15 -11.24 -11.44 -0.97
N PHE A 16 -9.99 -11.51 -0.51
CA PHE A 16 -9.63 -11.90 0.87
C PHE A 16 -9.12 -10.76 1.75
N PHE A 17 -9.03 -9.55 1.20
CA PHE A 17 -8.48 -8.40 1.92
C PHE A 17 -9.38 -7.18 1.76
N HIS A 18 -9.65 -6.51 2.87
CA HIS A 18 -10.11 -5.14 2.87
C HIS A 18 -8.90 -4.22 2.78
N ILE A 19 -8.91 -3.28 1.83
CA ILE A 19 -7.75 -2.46 1.50
C ILE A 19 -8.17 -0.99 1.50
N GLU A 20 -7.45 -0.19 2.26
CA GLU A 20 -7.57 1.27 2.30
C GLU A 20 -6.28 1.88 1.78
N VAL A 21 -6.38 2.92 0.94
CA VAL A 21 -5.22 3.65 0.44
C VAL A 21 -5.27 5.08 0.97
N GLU A 22 -4.22 5.49 1.66
CA GLU A 22 -4.04 6.84 2.18
C GLU A 22 -2.83 7.50 1.48
N HIS A 23 -3.04 8.66 0.86
CA HIS A 23 -1.93 9.46 0.36
C HIS A 23 -1.35 10.31 1.51
N VAL A 24 -0.10 10.08 1.85
CA VAL A 24 0.61 10.88 2.84
C VAL A 24 1.05 12.16 2.13
N SER A 25 0.48 13.30 2.53
CA SER A 25 0.86 14.61 1.98
C SER A 25 2.27 15.00 2.41
N SER A 26 3.27 14.40 1.79
CA SER A 26 4.67 14.78 1.74
C SER A 26 5.03 15.29 0.34
N SER A 27 6.18 15.97 0.22
CA SER A 27 6.76 16.31 -1.09
C SER A 27 7.09 15.07 -1.93
N ASP A 28 7.25 13.93 -1.25
CA ASP A 28 7.47 12.62 -1.85
C ASP A 28 6.11 11.95 -2.05
N GLU A 29 5.86 11.41 -3.25
CA GLU A 29 4.64 10.65 -3.59
C GLU A 29 4.61 9.34 -2.80
N VAL A 30 4.10 9.41 -1.56
CA VAL A 30 4.05 8.29 -0.62
C VAL A 30 2.60 7.89 -0.35
N TYR A 31 2.29 6.62 -0.57
CA TYR A 31 0.98 6.03 -0.30
C TYR A 31 1.08 4.94 0.77
N LEU A 32 0.19 4.96 1.75
CA LEU A 32 0.00 3.88 2.70
C LEU A 32 -1.17 3.01 2.25
N VAL A 33 -0.87 1.75 1.95
CA VAL A 33 -1.85 0.72 1.61
C VAL A 33 -2.08 -0.12 2.87
N LYS A 34 -3.15 0.19 3.60
CA LYS A 34 -3.52 -0.49 4.84
C LYS A 34 -4.39 -1.70 4.51
N ILE A 35 -4.00 -2.86 5.00
CA ILE A 35 -4.58 -4.14 4.59
C ILE A 35 -5.10 -4.87 5.84
N LEU A 36 -6.37 -5.25 5.80
CA LEU A 36 -7.04 -6.11 6.77
C LEU A 36 -7.47 -7.40 6.07
N SER A 37 -6.91 -8.53 6.49
CA SER A 37 -7.32 -9.83 6.01
C SER A 37 -8.60 -10.32 6.67
N ILE A 38 -9.31 -11.22 6.00
CA ILE A 38 -10.51 -11.88 6.54
C ILE A 38 -10.23 -12.71 7.82
N ASP A 39 -8.99 -13.16 8.04
CA ASP A 39 -8.56 -13.85 9.26
C ASP A 39 -8.09 -12.87 10.36
N GLY A 40 -8.24 -11.57 10.14
CA GLY A 40 -8.03 -10.53 11.15
C GLY A 40 -6.60 -9.97 11.24
N ARG A 41 -5.69 -10.38 10.36
CA ARG A 41 -4.32 -9.83 10.28
C ARG A 41 -4.35 -8.42 9.70
N ARG A 42 -3.47 -7.57 10.24
CA ARG A 42 -3.32 -6.18 9.83
C ARG A 42 -1.86 -5.89 9.52
N PHE A 43 -1.62 -5.34 8.34
CA PHE A 43 -0.30 -4.91 7.88
C PHE A 43 -0.44 -3.76 6.89
N THR A 44 0.65 -3.04 6.68
CA THR A 44 0.68 -1.85 5.82
C THR A 44 1.81 -1.97 4.80
N TYR A 45 1.51 -1.69 3.53
CA TYR A 45 2.54 -1.43 2.53
C TYR A 45 2.70 0.08 2.34
N GLU A 46 3.92 0.57 2.43
CA GLU A 46 4.28 1.95 2.16
C GLU A 46 4.89 2.04 0.77
N LEU A 47 4.14 2.60 -0.18
CA LEU A 47 4.56 2.77 -1.57
C LEU A 47 5.24 4.12 -1.77
N HIS A 48 6.50 4.11 -2.16
CA HIS A 48 7.33 5.29 -2.51
C HIS A 48 7.36 5.47 -4.03
N ALA A 49 6.18 5.60 -4.62
CA ALA A 49 6.00 5.77 -6.07
C ALA A 49 4.57 6.23 -6.37
N PRO A 50 4.32 6.80 -7.55
CA PRO A 50 2.96 7.08 -8.01
C PRO A 50 2.11 5.80 -8.01
N LEU A 51 0.88 5.87 -7.47
CA LEU A 51 -0.06 4.75 -7.49
C LEU A 51 -0.65 4.56 -8.90
N ARG A 52 0.05 3.81 -9.74
CA ARG A 52 -0.28 3.45 -11.13
C ARG A 52 -0.60 1.96 -11.26
N GLU A 53 -1.03 1.53 -12.45
CA GLU A 53 -1.45 0.15 -12.73
C GLU A 53 -0.35 -0.89 -12.43
N ASP A 54 0.90 -0.57 -12.73
CA ASP A 54 2.08 -1.39 -12.41
C ASP A 54 2.27 -1.55 -10.90
N ALA A 55 2.15 -0.46 -10.13
CA ALA A 55 2.21 -0.49 -8.67
C ALA A 55 1.06 -1.33 -8.09
N VAL A 56 -0.15 -1.16 -8.60
CA VAL A 56 -1.33 -1.94 -8.19
C VAL A 56 -1.15 -3.42 -8.49
N THR A 57 -0.61 -3.75 -9.67
CA THR A 57 -0.32 -5.13 -10.07
C THR A 57 0.70 -5.76 -9.14
N TYR A 58 1.77 -5.03 -8.82
CA TYR A 58 2.78 -5.48 -7.89
C TYR A 58 2.22 -5.72 -6.48
N ILE A 59 1.42 -4.79 -5.95
CA ILE A 59 0.76 -4.93 -4.64
C ILE A 59 -0.15 -6.17 -4.61
N LYS A 60 -0.94 -6.41 -5.67
CA LYS A 60 -1.77 -7.62 -5.78
C LYS A 60 -0.93 -8.88 -5.76
N SER A 61 0.21 -8.90 -6.47
CA SER A 61 1.12 -10.06 -6.45
C SER A 61 1.66 -10.37 -5.05
N LEU A 62 1.93 -9.35 -4.22
CA LEU A 62 2.34 -9.54 -2.82
C LEU A 62 1.20 -10.11 -1.96
N LEU A 63 -0.04 -9.67 -2.21
CA LEU A 63 -1.23 -10.20 -1.53
C LEU A 63 -1.51 -11.65 -1.92
N ASP A 64 -1.41 -11.98 -3.21
CA ASP A 64 -1.56 -13.34 -3.74
C ASP A 64 -0.45 -14.28 -3.21
N ALA A 65 0.75 -13.74 -3.01
CA ALA A 65 1.87 -14.44 -2.39
C ALA A 65 1.77 -14.52 -0.85
N VAL A 66 0.69 -13.98 -0.26
CA VAL A 66 0.37 -14.13 1.17
C VAL A 66 1.45 -13.48 2.07
N VAL A 67 2.01 -12.35 1.62
CA VAL A 67 3.09 -11.65 2.34
C VAL A 67 2.51 -10.78 3.47
N PHE A 68 2.35 -11.36 4.64
CA PHE A 68 1.74 -10.71 5.80
C PHE A 68 2.73 -9.90 6.67
N SER A 69 3.36 -8.90 6.07
CA SER A 69 4.35 -8.06 6.76
C SER A 69 4.17 -6.59 6.40
N ASP A 70 4.67 -5.71 7.27
CA ASP A 70 4.79 -4.30 6.95
C ASP A 70 5.96 -4.11 5.97
N LEU A 71 5.66 -3.61 4.78
CA LEU A 71 6.62 -3.50 3.68
C LEU A 71 6.79 -2.05 3.22
N ILE A 72 7.98 -1.74 2.74
CA ILE A 72 8.26 -0.57 1.93
C ILE A 72 8.38 -1.07 0.48
N ILE A 73 7.58 -0.50 -0.41
CA ILE A 73 7.58 -0.76 -1.84
C ILE A 73 8.17 0.46 -2.53
N GLU A 74 9.23 0.26 -3.30
CA GLU A 74 9.92 1.35 -4.01
C GLU A 74 10.23 0.97 -5.45
N TRP A 75 10.31 1.97 -6.32
CA TRP A 75 10.72 1.77 -7.71
C TRP A 75 12.24 1.80 -7.82
N THR A 76 12.83 0.73 -8.35
CA THR A 76 14.26 0.58 -8.58
C THR A 76 14.59 0.57 -10.08
N ALA A 77 15.87 0.44 -10.44
CA ALA A 77 16.29 0.33 -11.83
C ALA A 77 15.69 -0.89 -12.56
N ASP A 78 15.37 -1.95 -11.82
CA ASP A 78 14.87 -3.23 -12.33
C ASP A 78 13.34 -3.40 -12.13
N GLY A 79 12.67 -2.39 -11.57
CA GLY A 79 11.23 -2.38 -11.30
C GLY A 79 10.89 -2.25 -9.82
N PHE A 80 9.67 -2.65 -9.45
CA PHE A 80 9.22 -2.60 -8.06
C PHE A 80 9.92 -3.64 -7.18
N GLU A 81 10.47 -3.18 -6.07
CA GLU A 81 11.01 -4.03 -5.01
C GLU A 81 10.28 -3.78 -3.70
N ALA A 82 10.14 -4.85 -2.90
CA ALA A 82 9.58 -4.80 -1.57
C ALA A 82 10.65 -5.20 -0.55
N ARG A 83 10.78 -4.41 0.51
CA ARG A 83 11.62 -4.73 1.66
C ARG A 83 10.84 -4.59 2.97
N GLU A 84 11.23 -5.36 3.97
CA GLU A 84 10.64 -5.22 5.30
C GLU A 84 10.90 -3.81 5.86
N SER A 85 9.85 -3.21 6.41
CA SER A 85 10.00 -1.96 7.13
C SER A 85 10.72 -2.23 8.45
N ARG A 86 11.86 -1.55 8.67
CA ARG A 86 12.61 -1.60 9.93
C ARG A 86 12.01 -0.71 11.03
N GLY A 87 10.94 0.03 10.70
CA GLY A 87 10.24 0.93 11.61
C GLY A 87 8.78 0.52 11.80
N HIS A 88 8.16 0.99 12.88
CA HIS A 88 6.75 0.77 13.14
C HIS A 88 5.93 1.66 12.19
N LEU A 89 5.52 1.14 11.03
CA LEU A 89 4.59 1.86 10.15
C LEU A 89 3.27 2.12 10.89
N LYS A 90 2.65 3.28 10.68
CA LYS A 90 1.35 3.59 11.30
C LYS A 90 0.31 2.55 10.84
N LYS A 91 -0.02 1.63 11.74
CA LYS A 91 -1.13 0.68 11.56
C LYS A 91 -2.45 1.39 11.80
N HIS A 92 -3.53 0.89 11.16
CA HIS A 92 -4.91 1.38 11.31
C HIS A 92 -5.15 1.98 12.69
N SER A 93 -5.29 3.32 12.72
CA SER A 93 -5.62 4.10 13.91
C SER A 93 -7.12 4.31 13.97
#